data_AF-A0A662M6I4-F1
#
_entry.id   AF-A0A662M6I4-F1
#
_cell.length_a   1.000
_cell.length_b   1.000
_cell.length_c   1.000
_cell.angle_alpha   90.00
_cell.angle_beta   90.00
_cell.angle_gamma   90.00
#
_symmetry.space_group_name_H-M   'P 1'
#
loop_
_entity.id
_entity.type
_entity.pdbx_description
1 polymer ?
#
loop_
_entity_poly.entity_id
_entity_poly.type
_entity_poly.pdbx_seq_one_letter_code
_entity_poly.pdbx_strand_id
1 'polypeptide(L)'
;MDGKAQFYEAKRKLAQLYNDPHFSDYFRGVNEKNVKMSIQVMFEDLDRASNGVPVSVTDDKIKLIHDGVRLMLNVVMNAKLNDYIRNLAYMYATFAKNWCQNVKYNDDIISYANAIELLVTQNATILDAIDMMRMFLNKYRRVIEYSPPAFEVSKHFLEKMIENNESGD
;
A
#
# COMPACT_ATOMS: atom_id res chain seq x y z
N MET A 1 23.45 8.62 -3.82
CA MET A 1 22.37 9.62 -3.97
C MET A 1 22.32 10.44 -2.69
N ASP A 2 22.25 11.76 -2.80
CA ASP A 2 22.21 12.69 -1.68
C ASP A 2 20.94 12.49 -0.84
N GLY A 3 21.08 12.27 0.47
CA GLY A 3 19.96 12.02 1.39
C GLY A 3 18.96 13.18 1.43
N LYS A 4 19.40 14.41 1.14
CA LYS A 4 18.51 15.57 0.99
C LYS A 4 17.59 15.46 -0.22
N ALA A 5 18.11 15.00 -1.36
CA ALA A 5 17.31 14.85 -2.58
C ALA A 5 16.18 13.82 -2.39
N GLN A 6 16.47 12.70 -1.70
CA GLN A 6 15.48 11.68 -1.38
C GLN A 6 14.39 12.20 -0.43
N PHE A 7 14.78 13.00 0.57
CA PHE A 7 13.82 13.63 1.48
C PHE A 7 12.85 14.58 0.74
N TYR A 8 13.35 15.47 -0.12
CA TYR A 8 12.49 16.38 -0.87
C TYR A 8 11.57 15.66 -1.86
N GLU A 9 12.04 14.56 -2.47
CA GLU A 9 11.19 13.73 -3.32
C GLU A 9 10.06 13.07 -2.52
N ALA A 10 10.38 12.49 -1.36
CA ALA A 10 9.39 11.90 -0.46
C ALA A 10 8.40 12.95 0.06
N LYS A 11 8.87 14.15 0.43
CA LYS A 11 8.02 15.26 0.84
C LYS A 11 7.05 15.66 -0.27
N ARG A 12 7.52 15.75 -1.51
CA ARG A 12 6.68 16.07 -2.68
C ARG A 12 5.61 15.01 -2.92
N LYS A 13 5.97 13.73 -2.85
CA LYS A 13 5.04 12.61 -3.03
C LYS A 13 3.94 12.61 -1.94
N LEU A 14 4.31 12.78 -0.67
CA LEU A 14 3.33 12.87 0.42
C LEU A 14 2.46 14.13 0.28
N ALA A 15 3.05 15.25 -0.18
CA ALA A 15 2.30 16.46 -0.48
C ALA A 15 1.26 16.28 -1.59
N GLN A 16 1.58 15.50 -2.63
CA GLN A 16 0.61 15.16 -3.67
C GLN A 16 -0.52 14.31 -3.11
N LEU A 17 -0.21 13.32 -2.27
CA LEU A 17 -1.21 12.43 -1.67
C LEU A 17 -2.17 13.19 -0.75
N TYR A 18 -1.69 14.04 0.18
CA TYR A 18 -2.63 14.70 1.09
C TYR A 18 -3.45 15.85 0.46
N ASN A 19 -3.02 16.36 -0.69
CA ASN A 19 -3.76 17.36 -1.48
C ASN A 19 -4.70 16.74 -2.52
N ASP A 20 -4.70 15.41 -2.67
CA ASP A 20 -5.61 14.72 -3.58
C ASP A 20 -7.08 14.92 -3.12
N PRO A 21 -8.02 15.19 -4.05
CA PRO A 21 -9.45 15.30 -3.72
C PRO A 21 -10.00 14.06 -2.98
N HIS A 22 -9.47 12.88 -3.26
CA HIS A 22 -9.87 11.63 -2.61
C HIS A 22 -9.38 11.51 -1.17
N PHE A 23 -8.46 12.37 -0.71
CA PHE A 23 -8.00 12.35 0.68
C PHE A 23 -9.17 12.40 1.65
N SER A 24 -10.07 13.36 1.48
CA SER A 24 -11.19 13.57 2.38
C SER A 24 -12.16 12.39 2.46
N ASP A 25 -12.23 11.56 1.41
CA ASP A 25 -13.11 10.39 1.37
C ASP A 25 -12.72 9.33 2.39
N TYR A 26 -11.42 9.15 2.67
CA TYR A 26 -10.93 8.16 3.64
C TYR A 26 -11.04 8.63 5.09
N PHE A 27 -11.21 9.94 5.29
CA PHE A 27 -11.31 10.54 6.62
C PHE A 27 -12.74 11.05 6.91
N ARG A 28 -13.75 10.65 6.12
CA ARG A 28 -15.15 11.03 6.40
C ARG A 28 -15.56 10.59 7.81
N GLY A 29 -16.00 11.55 8.62
CA GLY A 29 -16.37 11.32 10.03
C GLY A 29 -15.19 11.36 11.02
N VAL A 30 -13.98 11.64 10.53
CA VAL A 30 -12.76 11.77 11.31
C VAL A 30 -12.18 13.17 11.10
N ASN A 31 -11.40 13.68 12.06
CA ASN A 31 -10.79 15.00 11.95
C ASN A 31 -9.61 15.00 10.95
N GLU A 32 -9.92 15.06 9.65
CA GLU A 32 -8.94 15.10 8.56
C GLU A 32 -7.95 16.27 8.69
N LYS A 33 -8.42 17.37 9.28
CA LYS A 33 -7.65 18.59 9.44
C LYS A 33 -6.45 18.33 10.35
N ASN A 34 -6.63 17.54 11.41
CA ASN A 34 -5.54 17.17 12.31
C ASN A 34 -4.45 16.37 11.59
N VAL A 35 -4.82 15.48 10.66
CA VAL A 35 -3.85 14.70 9.87
C VAL A 35 -3.10 15.61 8.90
N LYS A 36 -3.79 16.54 8.22
CA LYS A 36 -3.11 17.51 7.35
C LYS A 36 -2.18 18.43 8.14
N MET A 37 -2.62 18.92 9.29
CA MET A 37 -1.83 19.78 10.16
C MET A 37 -0.62 19.03 10.75
N SER A 38 -0.77 17.76 11.14
CA SER A 38 0.37 16.96 11.61
C SER A 38 1.42 16.77 10.51
N ILE A 39 1.01 16.51 9.26
CA ILE A 39 1.92 16.44 8.10
C ILE A 39 2.68 17.76 7.93
N GLN A 40 1.98 18.89 7.98
CA GLN A 40 2.60 20.21 7.83
C GLN A 40 3.64 20.48 8.93
N VAL A 41 3.32 20.20 10.19
CA VAL A 41 4.27 20.36 11.29
C VAL A 41 5.49 19.45 11.12
N MET A 42 5.28 18.18 10.76
CA MET A 42 6.39 17.26 10.47
C MET A 42 7.27 17.75 9.32
N PHE A 43 6.67 18.31 8.26
CA PHE A 43 7.42 18.87 7.13
C PHE A 43 8.28 20.07 7.53
N GLU A 44 7.72 20.99 8.30
CA GLU A 44 8.46 22.17 8.77
C GLU A 44 9.62 21.80 9.68
N ASP A 45 9.37 20.90 10.63
CA ASP A 45 10.37 20.46 11.60
C ASP A 45 11.47 19.63 10.93
N LEU A 46 11.12 18.73 9.99
CA LEU A 46 12.11 17.96 9.24
C LEU A 46 12.88 18.81 8.23
N ASP A 47 12.27 19.83 7.61
CA ASP A 47 12.99 20.80 6.79
C ASP A 47 14.03 21.55 7.63
N ARG A 48 13.65 22.02 8.83
CA ARG A 48 14.59 22.68 9.75
C ARG A 48 15.74 21.75 10.12
N ALA A 49 15.44 20.52 10.51
CA ALA A 49 16.44 19.50 10.81
C ALA A 49 17.38 19.24 9.63
N SER A 50 16.85 19.13 8.41
CA SER A 50 17.63 18.92 7.18
C SER A 50 18.59 20.08 6.87
N ASN A 51 18.25 21.29 7.32
CA ASN A 51 19.05 22.50 7.18
C ASN A 51 19.99 22.73 8.37
N GLY A 52 20.06 21.81 9.34
CA GLY A 52 20.89 21.92 10.53
C GLY A 52 20.35 22.89 11.58
N VAL A 53 19.09 23.32 11.45
CA VAL A 53 18.42 24.19 12.42
C VAL A 53 17.78 23.31 13.50
N PRO A 54 17.98 23.60 14.80
CA PRO A 54 17.37 22.82 15.87
C PRO A 54 15.84 22.90 15.82
N VAL A 55 15.19 21.76 16.00
CA VAL A 55 13.73 21.67 16.02
C VAL A 55 13.23 22.09 17.40
N SER A 56 12.34 23.08 17.45
CA SER A 56 11.62 23.45 18.67
C SER A 56 10.36 22.60 18.77
N VAL A 57 10.32 21.77 19.80
CA VAL A 57 9.27 20.78 20.05
C VAL A 57 8.45 21.30 21.21
N THR A 58 7.15 21.45 20.98
CA THR A 58 6.18 21.85 22.01
C THR A 58 5.21 20.70 22.26
N ASP A 59 4.62 20.66 23.45
CA ASP A 59 3.62 19.64 23.81
C ASP A 59 2.43 19.65 22.84
N ASP A 60 2.05 20.82 22.33
CA ASP A 60 1.00 20.95 21.32
C ASP A 60 1.34 20.26 20.00
N LYS A 61 2.59 20.37 19.54
CA LYS A 61 3.06 19.67 18.33
C LYS A 61 3.07 18.16 18.54
N ILE A 62 3.58 17.73 19.69
CA ILE A 62 3.59 16.31 20.08
C ILE A 62 2.18 15.75 20.06
N LYS A 63 1.24 16.43 20.74
CA LYS A 63 -0.17 16.04 20.80
C LYS A 63 -0.81 16.00 19.42
N LEU A 64 -0.56 17.00 18.58
CA LEU A 64 -1.10 17.05 17.22
C LEU A 64 -0.61 15.88 16.37
N ILE A 65 0.68 15.55 16.42
CA ILE A 65 1.25 14.43 15.67
C ILE A 65 0.74 13.10 16.21
N HIS A 66 0.69 12.95 17.54
CA HIS A 66 0.13 11.78 18.19
C HIS A 66 -1.32 11.53 17.76
N ASP A 67 -2.17 12.55 17.83
CA ASP A 67 -3.57 12.46 17.38
C ASP A 67 -3.63 12.12 15.88
N GLY A 68 -2.81 12.76 15.05
CA GLY A 68 -2.76 12.47 13.62
C GLY A 68 -2.37 11.01 13.31
N VAL A 69 -1.37 10.46 14.03
CA VAL A 69 -0.93 9.07 13.83
C VAL A 69 -2.01 8.09 14.30
N ARG A 70 -2.66 8.36 15.43
CA ARG A 70 -3.79 7.56 15.91
C ARG A 70 -4.95 7.56 14.93
N LEU A 71 -5.26 8.72 14.33
CA LEU A 71 -6.29 8.82 13.29
C LEU A 71 -5.92 8.04 12.03
N MET A 72 -4.67 8.14 11.58
CA MET A 72 -4.19 7.36 10.43
C MET A 72 -4.27 5.85 10.71
N LEU A 73 -3.86 5.40 11.90
CA LEU A 73 -3.99 4.00 12.30
C LEU A 73 -5.46 3.55 12.29
N ASN A 74 -6.38 4.38 12.80
CA ASN A 74 -7.81 4.09 12.77
C ASN A 74 -8.34 3.92 11.33
N VAL A 75 -7.90 4.76 10.39
CA VAL A 75 -8.25 4.62 8.98
C VAL A 75 -7.70 3.32 8.40
N VAL A 76 -6.43 3.01 8.68
CA VAL A 76 -5.78 1.79 8.18
C VAL A 76 -6.45 0.51 8.71
N MET A 77 -6.94 0.52 9.96
CA MET A 77 -7.62 -0.64 10.56
C MET A 77 -9.02 -0.87 10.01
N ASN A 78 -9.76 0.19 9.65
CA ASN A 78 -11.18 0.09 9.32
C ASN A 78 -11.50 0.26 7.83
N ALA A 79 -10.60 0.89 7.06
CA ALA A 79 -10.82 1.13 5.63
C ALA A 79 -10.29 -0.04 4.78
N LYS A 80 -10.93 -0.27 3.63
CA LYS A 80 -10.36 -1.13 2.60
C LYS A 80 -9.09 -0.47 2.04
N LEU A 81 -7.94 -1.05 2.35
CA LEU A 81 -6.64 -0.57 1.88
C LEU A 81 -6.49 -0.78 0.36
N ASN A 82 -6.67 0.29 -0.40
CA ASN A 82 -6.22 0.37 -1.80
C ASN A 82 -4.83 1.02 -1.88
N ASP A 83 -4.25 1.06 -3.08
CA ASP A 83 -2.89 1.55 -3.29
C ASP A 83 -2.71 3.01 -2.83
N TYR A 84 -3.74 3.84 -2.97
CA TYR A 84 -3.70 5.23 -2.54
C TYR A 84 -3.53 5.35 -1.03
N ILE A 85 -4.43 4.76 -0.24
CA ILE A 85 -4.38 4.87 1.23
C ILE A 85 -3.17 4.12 1.79
N ARG A 86 -2.73 3.04 1.12
CA ARG A 86 -1.51 2.31 1.45
C ARG A 86 -0.28 3.19 1.33
N ASN A 87 -0.10 3.86 0.19
CA ASN A 87 1.02 4.75 -0.04
C ASN A 87 1.00 5.94 0.92
N LEU A 88 -0.18 6.54 1.12
CA LEU A 88 -0.36 7.65 2.06
C LEU A 88 0.01 7.24 3.49
N ALA A 89 -0.52 6.13 3.99
CA ALA A 89 -0.28 5.65 5.34
C ALA A 89 1.18 5.24 5.57
N TYR A 90 1.78 4.56 4.59
CA TYR A 90 3.20 4.18 4.64
C TYR A 90 4.09 5.42 4.74
N MET A 91 3.92 6.37 3.82
CA MET A 91 4.70 7.60 3.81
C MET A 91 4.47 8.43 5.07
N TYR A 92 3.23 8.57 5.51
CA TYR A 92 2.89 9.26 6.76
C TYR A 92 3.64 8.65 7.96
N ALA A 93 3.62 7.31 8.09
CA ALA A 93 4.32 6.60 9.16
C ALA A 93 5.84 6.81 9.08
N THR A 94 6.43 6.80 7.89
CA THR A 94 7.87 7.11 7.70
C THR A 94 8.21 8.52 8.19
N PHE A 95 7.40 9.52 7.83
CA PHE A 95 7.60 10.90 8.27
C PHE A 95 7.47 11.04 9.79
N ALA A 96 6.48 10.37 10.41
CA ALA A 96 6.31 10.37 11.87
C ALA A 96 7.51 9.77 12.60
N LYS A 97 8.05 8.63 12.12
CA LYS A 97 9.25 8.01 12.69
C LYS A 97 10.47 8.90 12.58
N ASN A 98 10.69 9.49 11.39
CA ASN A 98 11.80 10.41 11.17
C ASN A 98 11.69 11.63 12.08
N TRP A 99 10.48 12.17 12.27
CA TRP A 99 10.26 13.28 13.18
C TRP A 99 10.61 12.89 14.63
N CYS A 100 10.13 11.75 15.13
CA CYS A 100 10.47 11.25 16.47
C CYS A 100 11.97 11.04 16.69
N GLN A 101 12.70 10.55 15.68
CA GLN A 101 14.15 10.39 15.73
C GLN A 101 14.88 11.73 15.91
N ASN A 102 14.38 12.80 15.29
CA ASN A 102 14.97 14.15 15.38
C ASN A 102 14.60 14.87 16.69
N VAL A 103 13.45 14.54 17.28
CA VAL A 103 12.88 15.21 18.45
C VAL A 103 13.31 14.59 19.78
N LYS A 104 13.96 13.42 19.76
CA LYS A 104 14.35 12.66 20.97
C LYS A 104 13.15 12.41 21.89
N TYR A 105 12.32 11.46 21.43
CA TYR A 105 11.43 10.58 22.19
C TYR A 105 9.93 10.93 22.27
N ASN A 106 9.12 10.05 21.66
CA ASN A 106 7.73 9.75 22.00
C ASN A 106 7.42 8.30 21.54
N ASP A 107 7.44 7.35 22.48
CA ASP A 107 7.31 5.91 22.21
C ASP A 107 5.96 5.54 21.60
N ASP A 108 4.89 6.24 21.97
CA ASP A 108 3.55 5.96 21.49
C ASP A 108 3.42 6.28 19.99
N ILE A 109 3.97 7.42 19.56
CA ILE A 109 3.98 7.80 18.14
C ILE A 109 4.73 6.76 17.31
N ILE A 110 5.91 6.33 17.78
CA ILE A 110 6.71 5.30 17.10
C ILE A 110 5.95 3.98 17.04
N SER A 111 5.32 3.58 18.14
CA SER A 111 4.54 2.34 18.23
C SER A 111 3.37 2.33 17.26
N TYR A 112 2.59 3.42 17.19
CA TYR A 112 1.51 3.54 16.21
C TYR A 112 2.02 3.60 14.77
N ALA A 113 3.12 4.29 14.51
CA ALA A 113 3.72 4.33 13.18
C ALA A 113 4.25 2.95 12.74
N ASN A 114 4.82 2.16 13.67
CA ASN A 114 5.21 0.77 13.44
C ASN A 114 3.99 -0.11 13.12
N ALA A 115 2.89 0.05 13.87
CA ALA A 115 1.65 -0.67 13.61
C ALA A 115 1.07 -0.34 12.23
N ILE A 116 1.06 0.94 11.83
CA ILE A 116 0.62 1.36 10.49
C ILE A 116 1.46 0.67 9.40
N GLU A 117 2.79 0.73 9.51
CA GLU A 117 3.69 0.13 8.52
C GLU A 117 3.48 -1.39 8.42
N LEU A 118 3.34 -2.07 9.56
CA LEU A 118 3.08 -3.50 9.60
C LEU A 118 1.76 -3.86 8.91
N LEU A 119 0.67 -3.17 9.24
CA LEU A 119 -0.65 -3.42 8.66
C LEU A 119 -0.67 -3.16 7.15
N VAL A 120 -0.05 -2.08 6.70
CA VAL A 120 0.09 -1.72 5.28
C VAL A 120 0.88 -2.80 4.54
N THR A 121 2.00 -3.25 5.10
CA THR A 121 2.87 -4.25 4.47
C THR A 121 2.22 -5.63 4.42
N GLN A 122 1.59 -6.08 5.52
CA GLN A 122 0.87 -7.34 5.55
C GLN A 122 -0.31 -7.37 4.57
N ASN A 123 -1.03 -6.25 4.44
CA ASN A 123 -2.11 -6.13 3.46
C ASN A 123 -1.58 -6.24 2.02
N ALA A 124 -0.42 -5.66 1.72
CA ALA A 124 0.23 -5.82 0.42
C ALA A 124 0.54 -7.29 0.12
N THR A 125 1.14 -8.01 1.06
CA THR A 125 1.45 -9.44 0.91
C THR A 125 0.20 -10.29 0.63
N ILE A 126 -0.93 -9.98 1.26
CA ILE A 126 -2.19 -10.69 1.03
C ILE A 126 -2.73 -10.42 -0.38
N LEU A 127 -2.68 -9.17 -0.86
CA LEU A 127 -3.09 -8.87 -2.23
C LEU A 127 -2.18 -9.55 -3.26
N ASP A 128 -0.88 -9.55 -3.04
CA ASP A 128 0.08 -10.24 -3.90
C ASP A 128 -0.20 -11.74 -3.97
N ALA A 129 -0.54 -12.36 -2.83
CA ALA A 129 -0.96 -13.75 -2.78
C ALA A 129 -2.26 -13.99 -3.56
N ILE A 130 -3.24 -13.09 -3.47
CA ILE A 130 -4.49 -13.15 -4.23
C ILE A 130 -4.22 -13.07 -5.74
N ASP A 131 -3.36 -12.15 -6.16
CA ASP A 131 -3.04 -11.98 -7.58
C ASP A 131 -2.25 -13.16 -8.13
N MET A 132 -1.37 -13.76 -7.32
CA MET A 132 -0.71 -15.01 -7.66
C MET A 132 -1.71 -16.16 -7.83
N MET A 133 -2.69 -16.30 -6.92
CA MET A 133 -3.77 -17.30 -7.05
C MET A 133 -4.61 -17.07 -8.32
N ARG A 134 -4.95 -15.82 -8.66
CA ARG A 134 -5.65 -15.48 -9.90
C ARG A 134 -4.83 -15.87 -11.13
N MET A 135 -3.52 -15.61 -11.11
CA MET A 135 -2.62 -16.01 -12.18
C MET A 135 -2.59 -17.53 -12.35
N PHE A 136 -2.54 -18.29 -11.26
CA PHE A 136 -2.61 -19.76 -11.31
C PHE A 136 -3.95 -20.27 -11.84
N LEU A 137 -5.08 -19.71 -11.38
CA LEU A 137 -6.41 -20.05 -11.90
C LEU A 137 -6.53 -19.78 -13.39
N ASN A 138 -6.00 -18.65 -13.87
CA ASN A 138 -6.00 -18.31 -15.29
C ASN A 138 -5.13 -19.26 -16.12
N LYS A 139 -3.95 -19.65 -15.60
CA LYS A 139 -3.11 -20.68 -16.25
C LYS A 139 -3.83 -22.03 -16.29
N TYR A 140 -4.48 -22.43 -15.20
CA TYR A 140 -5.21 -23.70 -15.12
C TYR A 140 -6.41 -23.72 -16.07
N ARG A 141 -7.18 -22.63 -16.16
CA ARG A 141 -8.25 -22.48 -17.17
C ARG A 141 -7.72 -22.64 -18.58
N ARG A 142 -6.62 -21.97 -18.92
CA ARG A 142 -5.98 -22.11 -20.24
C ARG A 142 -5.55 -23.55 -20.51
N VAL A 143 -5.10 -24.29 -19.50
CA VAL A 143 -4.73 -25.71 -19.65
C VAL A 143 -5.95 -26.62 -19.81
N ILE A 144 -7.05 -26.35 -19.11
CA ILE A 144 -8.31 -27.10 -19.28
C ILE A 144 -8.93 -26.83 -20.66
N GLU A 145 -8.93 -25.57 -21.10
CA GLU A 145 -9.44 -25.15 -22.40
C GLU A 145 -8.48 -25.55 -23.54
N TYR A 146 -7.26 -25.98 -23.22
CA TYR A 146 -6.30 -26.47 -24.19
C TYR A 146 -6.64 -27.91 -24.58
N SER A 147 -7.24 -28.09 -25.76
CA SER A 147 -7.28 -29.38 -26.45
C SER A 147 -5.94 -29.56 -27.19
N PRO A 148 -5.04 -30.47 -26.75
CA PRO A 148 -3.79 -30.68 -27.47
C PRO A 148 -4.07 -31.20 -28.88
N PRO A 149 -3.30 -30.81 -29.91
CA PRO A 149 -3.46 -31.32 -31.27
C PRO A 149 -3.42 -32.86 -31.36
N ALA A 150 -2.65 -33.51 -30.47
CA ALA A 150 -2.60 -34.97 -30.36
C ALA A 150 -3.96 -35.61 -29.98
N PHE A 151 -4.80 -34.88 -29.25
CA PHE A 151 -6.14 -35.33 -28.85
C PHE A 151 -7.11 -35.27 -30.03
N GLU A 152 -7.06 -34.22 -30.85
CA GLU A 152 -7.84 -34.16 -32.10
C GLU A 152 -7.39 -35.20 -33.12
N VAL A 153 -6.08 -35.39 -33.27
CA VAL A 153 -5.52 -36.44 -34.14
C VAL A 153 -5.98 -37.83 -33.67
N SER A 154 -5.91 -38.13 -32.37
CA SER A 154 -6.35 -39.42 -31.83
C SER A 154 -7.87 -39.62 -31.98
N LYS A 155 -8.66 -38.57 -31.80
CA LYS A 155 -10.12 -38.60 -32.03
C LYS A 155 -10.43 -38.92 -33.50
N HIS A 156 -9.78 -38.25 -34.45
CA HIS A 156 -9.96 -38.54 -35.88
C HIS A 156 -9.52 -39.95 -36.27
N PHE A 157 -8.46 -40.48 -35.66
CA PHE A 157 -8.07 -41.88 -35.87
C PHE A 157 -9.15 -42.86 -35.38
N LEU A 158 -9.72 -42.61 -34.19
CA LEU A 158 -10.81 -43.43 -33.64
C LEU A 158 -12.09 -43.37 -34.48
N GLU A 159 -12.49 -42.16 -34.91
CA GLU A 159 -13.66 -41.95 -35.77
C GLU A 159 -13.52 -42.71 -37.10
N LYS A 160 -12.36 -42.63 -37.75
CA LYS A 160 -12.08 -43.38 -38.98
C LYS A 160 -12.06 -44.90 -38.79
N MET A 161 -11.59 -45.39 -37.65
CA MET A 161 -11.61 -46.83 -37.37
C MET A 161 -13.04 -47.34 -37.18
N ILE A 162 -13.90 -46.54 -36.57
CA ILE A 162 -15.32 -46.88 -36.37
C ILE A 162 -16.05 -46.87 -37.73
N GLU A 163 -15.88 -45.82 -38.54
CA GLU A 163 -16.48 -45.75 -39.89
C GLU A 163 -16.04 -46.91 -40.80
N ASN A 164 -14.75 -47.28 -40.77
CA ASN A 164 -14.24 -48.39 -41.58
C ASN A 164 -14.74 -49.77 -41.11
N ASN A 165 -15.07 -49.93 -39.82
CA ASN A 165 -15.68 -51.15 -39.30
C ASN A 165 -17.17 -51.23 -39.61
N GLU A 166 -17.88 -50.10 -39.70
CA GLU A 166 -19.30 -50.05 -40.08
C GLU A 166 -19.53 -50.14 -41.60
N SER A 167 -18.51 -49.84 -42.41
CA SER A 167 -18.55 -49.94 -43.89
C SER A 167 -18.11 -51.30 -44.44
N GLY A 168 -17.84 -52.27 -43.56
CA GLY A 168 -17.23 -53.57 -43.86
C GLY A 168 -18.15 -54.79 -43.81
N ASP A 169 -19.47 -54.58 -43.73
CA ASP A 169 -20.53 -55.58 -44.03
C ASP A 169 -21.19 -55.26 -45.38
#